data_AF-A0A087G4V1-F1
#
_entry.id   AF-A0A087G4V1-F1
#
_cell.length_a   1.000
_cell.length_b   1.000
_cell.length_c   1.000
_cell.angle_alpha   90.00
_cell.angle_beta   90.00
_cell.angle_gamma   90.00
#
_symmetry.space_group_name_H-M   'P 1'
#
loop_
_entity.id
_entity.type
_entity.pdbx_description
1 polymer ?
#
loop_
_entity_poly.entity_id
_entity_poly.type
_entity_poly.pdbx_seq_one_letter_code
_entity_poly.pdbx_strand_id
1 'polypeptide(L)'
;MSCLDDAYIDFDSRPDDKFLATLSSLSSLALYLKDEMVVGCSTIKFSRLMECIIYPEESDWIEPTLLLLGNSPKLKSLTIDYDCTPEPEDLPLSWNPPSSVPGCLSSELELFVWKFYGGREEEEQFLKYILANAKCLKTAVISLMRTTPDLEMMMEALKDIPRVSTESKLMFET
;
A
#
# COMPACT_ATOMS: atom_id res chain seq x y z
N MET A 1 -20.44 8.65 18.21
CA MET A 1 -20.72 7.43 17.44
C MET A 1 -19.56 6.49 17.70
N SER A 2 -19.78 5.57 18.61
CA SER A 2 -18.90 4.47 19.03
C SER A 2 -18.94 3.39 17.92
N CYS A 3 -17.89 2.66 17.56
CA CYS A 3 -16.70 2.19 18.28
C CYS A 3 -15.52 2.07 17.29
N LEU A 4 -14.29 2.04 17.79
CA LEU A 4 -13.05 1.83 17.01
C LEU A 4 -13.14 0.58 16.11
N ASP A 5 -12.80 0.71 14.83
CA ASP A 5 -12.68 -0.40 13.87
C ASP A 5 -11.24 -0.50 13.32
N ASP A 6 -10.23 -0.21 14.13
CA ASP A 6 -8.84 -0.53 13.79
C ASP A 6 -8.60 -2.01 14.12
N ALA A 7 -8.64 -2.85 13.09
CA ALA A 7 -8.20 -4.24 13.23
C ALA A 7 -6.71 -4.32 12.91
N TYR A 8 -5.92 -4.65 13.93
CA TYR A 8 -4.55 -5.13 13.78
C TYR A 8 -4.63 -6.64 13.63
N ILE A 9 -4.14 -7.17 12.51
CA ILE A 9 -4.20 -8.60 12.27
C ILE A 9 -2.81 -9.15 12.08
N ASP A 10 -2.42 -10.00 13.03
CA ASP A 10 -1.32 -10.93 12.91
C ASP A 10 -1.90 -12.31 12.53
N PHE A 11 -1.70 -12.72 11.29
CA PHE A 11 -2.23 -13.98 10.77
C PHE A 11 -1.26 -15.12 11.08
N ASP A 12 -1.20 -15.56 12.34
CA ASP A 12 -0.54 -16.83 12.68
C ASP A 12 -1.41 -18.06 12.32
N SER A 13 -2.62 -17.87 11.78
CA SER A 13 -3.53 -18.96 11.40
C SER A 13 -4.53 -18.57 10.30
N ARG A 14 -5.01 -19.59 9.55
CA ARG A 14 -6.02 -19.40 8.49
C ARG A 14 -7.29 -18.76 9.06
N PRO A 15 -7.80 -17.67 8.47
CA PRO A 15 -9.02 -17.03 8.95
C PRO A 15 -10.25 -17.93 8.82
N ASP A 16 -11.04 -18.03 9.89
CA ASP A 16 -12.35 -18.70 9.86
C ASP A 16 -13.44 -17.80 9.24
N ASP A 17 -14.61 -18.37 8.90
CA ASP A 17 -15.69 -17.63 8.23
C ASP A 17 -16.17 -16.39 9.02
N LYS A 18 -16.08 -16.43 10.35
CA LYS A 18 -16.47 -15.31 11.23
C LYS A 18 -15.45 -14.19 11.14
N PHE A 19 -14.18 -14.54 11.04
CA PHE A 19 -13.09 -13.63 10.81
C PHE A 19 -13.19 -12.94 9.43
N LEU A 20 -13.48 -13.72 8.38
CA LEU A 20 -13.71 -13.20 7.03
C LEU A 20 -14.91 -12.24 6.97
N ALA A 21 -16.00 -12.58 7.66
CA ALA A 21 -17.16 -11.70 7.78
C ALA A 21 -16.81 -10.37 8.47
N THR A 22 -15.96 -10.42 9.50
CA THR A 22 -15.50 -9.24 10.23
C THR A 22 -14.67 -8.34 9.30
N LEU A 23 -13.71 -8.91 8.58
CA LEU A 23 -12.88 -8.20 7.60
C LEU A 23 -13.67 -7.47 6.52
N SER A 24 -14.72 -8.11 6.00
CA SER A 24 -15.58 -7.49 4.98
C SER A 24 -16.29 -6.21 5.46
N SER A 25 -16.43 -6.05 6.78
CA SER A 25 -17.18 -4.98 7.42
C SER A 25 -16.32 -3.79 7.86
N LEU A 26 -14.99 -3.96 7.91
CA LEU A 26 -14.03 -2.95 8.38
C LEU A 26 -13.93 -1.76 7.45
N SER A 27 -13.71 -0.58 8.03
CA SER A 27 -13.38 0.65 7.32
C SER A 27 -11.89 1.01 7.37
N SER A 28 -11.16 0.49 8.35
CA SER A 28 -9.72 0.67 8.54
C SER A 28 -9.07 -0.70 8.76
N LEU A 29 -7.88 -0.91 8.21
CA LEU A 29 -7.17 -2.18 8.30
C LEU A 29 -5.66 -1.94 8.34
N ALA A 30 -4.99 -2.54 9.32
CA ALA A 30 -3.54 -2.52 9.45
C ALA A 30 -3.02 -3.97 9.42
N LEU A 31 -2.10 -4.29 8.50
CA LEU A 31 -1.68 -5.67 8.22
C LEU A 31 -0.17 -5.80 8.13
N TYR A 32 0.35 -6.90 8.68
CA TYR A 32 1.71 -7.37 8.41
C TYR A 32 1.65 -8.35 7.26
N LEU A 33 2.18 -7.98 6.09
CA LEU A 33 2.10 -8.85 4.92
C LEU A 33 3.15 -9.96 4.99
N LYS A 34 2.66 -11.16 5.33
CA LYS A 34 3.37 -12.45 5.25
C LYS A 34 2.86 -13.28 4.05
N ASP A 35 3.64 -14.24 3.57
CA ASP A 35 3.31 -15.12 2.43
C ASP A 35 1.90 -15.73 2.49
N GLU A 36 1.46 -16.07 3.70
CA GLU A 36 0.18 -16.74 3.98
C GLU A 36 -1.04 -15.85 3.67
N MET A 37 -0.84 -14.55 3.53
CA MET A 37 -1.90 -13.56 3.30
C MET A 37 -2.25 -13.31 1.84
N VAL A 38 -1.45 -13.81 0.88
CA VAL A 38 -1.76 -13.73 -0.57
C VAL A 38 -3.13 -14.34 -0.86
N VAL A 39 -3.44 -15.47 -0.21
CA VAL A 39 -4.74 -16.16 -0.34
C VAL A 39 -5.87 -15.32 0.26
N GLY A 40 -5.64 -14.66 1.39
CA GLY A 40 -6.63 -13.76 2.00
C GLY A 40 -6.93 -12.54 1.12
N CYS A 41 -5.89 -11.87 0.63
CA CYS A 41 -6.02 -10.65 -0.18
C CYS A 41 -6.69 -10.90 -1.54
N SER A 42 -6.57 -12.12 -2.10
CA SER A 42 -7.25 -12.51 -3.34
C SER A 42 -8.70 -12.95 -3.15
N THR A 43 -9.06 -13.48 -1.97
CA THR A 43 -10.40 -14.09 -1.74
C THR A 43 -11.39 -13.17 -1.05
N ILE A 44 -10.93 -12.23 -0.23
CA ILE A 44 -11.79 -11.39 0.61
C ILE A 44 -12.18 -10.12 -0.14
N LYS A 45 -13.47 -9.80 -0.14
CA LYS A 45 -13.98 -8.52 -0.64
C LYS A 45 -14.09 -7.50 0.48
N PHE A 46 -13.19 -6.53 0.47
CA PHE A 46 -13.13 -5.43 1.44
C PHE A 46 -14.07 -4.28 1.03
N SER A 47 -15.37 -4.57 1.00
CA SER A 47 -16.39 -3.69 0.40
C SER A 47 -16.59 -2.33 1.11
N ARG A 48 -16.10 -2.21 2.34
CA ARG A 48 -16.21 -1.01 3.19
C ARG A 48 -14.87 -0.39 3.54
N LEU A 49 -13.76 -1.01 3.14
CA LEU A 49 -12.42 -0.57 3.52
C LEU A 49 -12.11 0.77 2.86
N MET A 50 -11.74 1.74 3.69
CA MET A 50 -11.42 3.12 3.30
C MET A 50 -9.96 3.46 3.58
N GLU A 51 -9.36 2.84 4.60
CA GLU A 51 -7.97 3.06 4.99
C GLU A 51 -7.26 1.73 5.14
N CYS A 52 -6.06 1.61 4.56
CA CYS A 52 -5.23 0.43 4.68
C CYS A 52 -3.79 0.83 4.99
N ILE A 53 -3.23 0.23 6.02
CA ILE A 53 -1.81 0.34 6.37
C ILE A 53 -1.18 -1.04 6.20
N ILE A 54 -0.08 -1.08 5.48
CA ILE A 54 0.67 -2.30 5.18
C ILE A 54 2.04 -2.16 5.79
N TYR A 55 2.40 -3.14 6.62
CA TYR A 55 3.73 -3.34 7.18
C TYR A 55 4.36 -4.54 6.49
N PRO A 56 5.24 -4.34 5.50
CA PRO A 56 5.98 -5.43 4.90
C PRO A 56 6.96 -6.07 5.90
N GLU A 57 7.15 -7.38 5.85
CA GLU A 57 7.98 -8.09 6.83
C GLU A 57 9.05 -8.98 6.19
N GLU A 58 8.66 -10.15 5.65
CA GLU A 58 9.62 -11.16 5.16
C GLU A 58 9.38 -11.58 3.69
N SER A 59 8.24 -11.22 3.11
CA SER A 59 7.78 -11.70 1.80
C SER A 59 7.55 -10.59 0.79
N ASP A 60 7.38 -10.96 -0.48
CA ASP A 60 6.92 -10.04 -1.51
C ASP A 60 5.54 -9.47 -1.14
N TRP A 61 5.51 -8.18 -0.84
CA TRP A 61 4.29 -7.48 -0.43
C TRP A 61 3.57 -6.82 -1.61
N ILE A 62 4.22 -6.70 -2.78
CA ILE A 62 3.69 -5.95 -3.92
C ILE A 62 2.44 -6.64 -4.50
N GLU A 63 2.54 -7.94 -4.83
CA GLU A 63 1.41 -8.71 -5.37
C GLU A 63 0.21 -8.76 -4.40
N PRO A 64 0.38 -9.12 -3.10
CA PRO A 64 -0.73 -9.06 -2.14
C PRO A 64 -1.37 -7.67 -2.06
N THR A 65 -0.58 -6.61 -2.12
CA THR A 65 -1.09 -5.22 -2.09
C THR A 65 -1.96 -4.93 -3.32
N LEU A 66 -1.52 -5.32 -4.52
CA LEU A 66 -2.30 -5.14 -5.74
C LEU A 66 -3.62 -5.92 -5.70
N LEU A 67 -3.61 -7.15 -5.15
CA LEU A 67 -4.81 -7.96 -4.93
C LEU A 67 -5.78 -7.28 -3.95
N LEU A 68 -5.25 -6.77 -2.83
CA LEU A 68 -6.04 -6.03 -1.84
C LEU A 68 -6.68 -4.79 -2.45
N LEU A 69 -5.94 -4.02 -3.25
CA LEU A 69 -6.47 -2.85 -3.97
C LEU A 69 -7.60 -3.27 -4.92
N GLY A 70 -7.42 -4.37 -5.66
CA GLY A 70 -8.44 -4.93 -6.54
C GLY A 70 -9.74 -5.30 -5.82
N ASN A 71 -9.64 -5.68 -4.55
CA ASN A 71 -10.76 -6.10 -3.70
C ASN A 71 -11.30 -5.02 -2.75
N SER A 72 -10.75 -3.80 -2.79
CA SER A 72 -11.08 -2.70 -1.87
C SER A 72 -11.67 -1.50 -2.63
N PRO A 73 -12.89 -1.61 -3.18
CA PRO A 73 -13.43 -0.63 -4.13
C PRO A 73 -13.71 0.76 -3.54
N LYS A 74 -13.59 0.95 -2.22
CA LYS A 74 -13.82 2.24 -1.52
C LYS A 74 -12.55 2.77 -0.85
N LEU A 75 -11.39 2.18 -1.15
CA LEU A 75 -10.14 2.55 -0.49
C LEU A 75 -9.74 3.97 -0.88
N LYS A 76 -9.59 4.82 0.13
CA LYS A 76 -9.24 6.23 0.01
C LYS A 76 -7.82 6.54 0.47
N SER A 77 -7.30 5.76 1.42
CA SER A 77 -5.96 5.90 1.95
C SER A 77 -5.23 4.57 1.91
N LEU A 78 -4.02 4.60 1.37
CA LEU A 78 -3.07 3.50 1.39
C LEU A 78 -1.75 3.99 2.00
N THR A 79 -1.26 3.27 3.01
CA THR A 79 0.05 3.49 3.62
C THR A 79 0.90 2.24 3.49
N ILE A 80 2.12 2.38 2.98
CA ILE A 80 3.19 1.38 3.06
C ILE A 80 4.19 1.87 4.11
N ASP A 81 4.46 1.05 5.13
CA ASP A 81 5.25 1.46 6.29
C ASP A 81 6.33 0.42 6.63
N TYR A 82 7.59 0.75 6.33
CA TYR A 82 8.72 -0.11 6.70
C TYR A 82 9.31 0.18 8.09
N ASP A 83 8.68 0.99 8.95
CA ASP A 83 9.22 1.32 10.30
C ASP A 83 9.51 0.06 11.15
N CYS A 84 8.68 -0.96 10.96
CA CYS A 84 8.80 -2.24 11.66
C CYS A 84 9.49 -3.34 10.84
N THR A 85 10.00 -3.03 9.64
CA THR A 85 10.67 -4.00 8.77
C THR A 85 12.15 -4.06 9.13
N PRO A 86 12.68 -5.20 9.64
CA PRO A 86 14.06 -5.26 10.12
C PRO A 86 15.12 -5.04 9.02
N GLU A 87 14.93 -5.70 7.87
CA GLU A 87 15.87 -5.72 6.74
C GLU A 87 15.11 -5.50 5.42
N PRO A 88 14.55 -4.30 5.19
CA PRO A 88 13.70 -4.03 4.02
C PRO A 88 14.46 -4.10 2.69
N GLU A 89 15.78 -3.89 2.73
CA GLU A 89 16.67 -4.07 1.57
C GLU A 89 16.74 -5.53 1.11
N ASP A 90 16.52 -6.48 2.03
CA ASP A 90 16.59 -7.94 1.78
C ASP A 90 15.24 -8.56 1.39
N LEU A 91 14.15 -7.76 1.34
CA LEU A 91 12.84 -8.24 0.93
C LEU A 91 12.85 -8.82 -0.50
N PRO A 92 12.26 -9.99 -0.74
CA PRO A 92 12.23 -10.61 -2.06
C PRO A 92 11.13 -9.98 -2.94
N LEU A 93 11.27 -8.72 -3.32
CA LEU A 93 10.28 -8.00 -4.14
C LEU A 93 10.26 -8.50 -5.57
N SER A 94 9.06 -8.66 -6.13
CA SER A 94 8.85 -8.88 -7.55
C SER A 94 7.79 -7.93 -8.11
N TRP A 95 8.13 -7.24 -9.18
CA TRP A 95 7.15 -6.42 -9.88
C TRP A 95 6.50 -7.20 -11.02
N ASN A 96 5.24 -7.53 -10.83
CA ASN A 96 4.38 -8.10 -11.86
C ASN A 96 3.22 -7.14 -12.12
N PRO A 97 3.27 -6.33 -13.21
CA PRO A 97 2.23 -5.34 -13.47
C PRO A 97 0.88 -6.04 -13.67
N PRO A 98 -0.19 -5.57 -13.00
CA PRO A 98 -1.48 -6.23 -13.08
C PRO A 98 -2.10 -6.04 -14.46
N SER A 99 -2.88 -7.04 -14.90
CA SER A 99 -3.58 -7.01 -16.20
C SER A 99 -4.66 -5.94 -16.29
N SER A 100 -5.13 -5.43 -15.15
CA SER A 100 -6.13 -4.38 -15.05
C SER A 100 -5.83 -3.45 -13.88
N VAL A 101 -6.33 -2.23 -13.97
CA VAL A 101 -6.15 -1.22 -12.91
C VAL A 101 -7.20 -1.45 -11.82
N PRO A 102 -6.81 -1.61 -10.54
CA PRO A 102 -7.75 -1.66 -9.42
C PRO A 102 -8.71 -0.47 -9.42
N GLY A 103 -10.01 -0.75 -9.23
CA GLY A 103 -11.06 0.26 -9.31
C GLY A 103 -10.82 1.45 -8.38
N CYS A 104 -10.32 1.20 -7.17
CA CYS A 104 -10.04 2.24 -6.17
C CYS A 104 -8.98 3.24 -6.64
N LEU A 105 -7.94 2.83 -7.38
CA LEU A 105 -6.96 3.77 -7.93
C LEU A 105 -7.64 4.72 -8.92
N SER A 106 -8.49 4.18 -9.78
CA SER A 106 -9.12 4.98 -10.82
C SER A 106 -10.20 5.95 -10.31
N SER A 107 -10.69 5.81 -9.08
CA SER A 107 -11.92 6.51 -8.63
C SER A 107 -11.99 6.95 -7.17
N GLU A 108 -11.18 6.40 -6.26
CA GLU A 108 -11.39 6.58 -4.82
C GLU A 108 -10.11 6.95 -4.03
N LEU A 109 -8.92 6.53 -4.47
CA LEU A 109 -7.69 6.75 -3.72
C LEU A 109 -7.35 8.25 -3.69
N GLU A 110 -7.37 8.84 -2.50
CA GLU A 110 -7.13 10.27 -2.24
C GLU A 110 -5.77 10.53 -1.56
N LEU A 111 -5.29 9.58 -0.76
CA LEU A 111 -4.05 9.68 0.00
C LEU A 111 -3.18 8.43 -0.21
N PHE A 112 -1.92 8.65 -0.54
CA PHE A 112 -0.90 7.61 -0.57
C PHE A 112 0.27 8.02 0.33
N VAL A 113 0.67 7.16 1.25
CA VAL A 113 1.81 7.39 2.16
C VAL A 113 2.79 6.24 2.00
N TRP A 114 4.07 6.56 1.88
CA TRP A 114 5.15 5.60 1.90
C TRP A 114 6.20 6.04 2.90
N LYS A 115 6.32 5.31 4.02
CA LYS A 115 7.33 5.59 5.02
C LYS A 115 8.56 4.74 4.78
N PHE A 116 9.72 5.36 4.93
CA PHE A 116 11.02 4.74 4.72
C PHE A 116 11.11 4.09 3.33
N TYR A 117 10.74 4.79 2.26
CA TYR A 117 10.96 4.34 0.89
C TYR A 117 12.45 4.10 0.61
N GLY A 118 12.79 2.90 0.13
CA GLY A 118 14.17 2.47 -0.14
C GLY A 118 14.68 2.88 -1.52
N GLY A 119 13.78 2.96 -2.51
CA GLY A 119 14.13 3.36 -3.88
C GLY A 119 14.63 2.23 -4.76
N ARG A 120 14.27 0.99 -4.43
CA ARG A 120 14.57 -0.17 -5.29
C ARG A 120 13.77 -0.12 -6.59
N GLU A 121 14.22 -0.85 -7.62
CA GLU A 121 13.58 -0.87 -8.92
C GLU A 121 12.10 -1.30 -8.83
N GLU A 122 11.80 -2.36 -8.06
CA GLU A 122 10.43 -2.85 -7.90
C GLU A 122 9.53 -1.85 -7.14
N GLU A 123 10.11 -1.16 -6.15
CA GLU A 123 9.41 -0.12 -5.39
C GLU A 123 9.10 1.09 -6.25
N GLU A 124 10.05 1.50 -7.09
CA GLU A 124 9.89 2.60 -8.03
C GLU A 124 8.82 2.26 -9.08
N GLN A 125 8.80 1.02 -9.55
CA GLN A 125 7.78 0.52 -10.47
C GLN A 125 6.38 0.53 -9.82
N PHE A 126 6.26 0.07 -8.57
CA PHE A 126 5.00 0.15 -7.82
C PHE A 126 4.58 1.61 -7.59
N LEU A 127 5.50 2.50 -7.20
CA LEU A 127 5.22 3.92 -7.02
C LEU A 127 4.71 4.57 -8.30
N LYS A 128 5.43 4.39 -9.41
CA LYS A 128 5.05 4.89 -10.74
C LYS A 128 3.66 4.37 -11.12
N TYR A 129 3.37 3.10 -10.83
CA TYR A 129 2.08 2.52 -11.11
C TYR A 129 0.96 3.20 -10.32
N ILE A 130 1.12 3.41 -9.01
CA ILE A 130 0.12 4.13 -8.20
C ILE A 130 -0.08 5.55 -8.76
N LEU A 131 0.99 6.30 -8.97
CA LEU A 131 0.92 7.69 -9.45
C LEU A 131 0.34 7.83 -10.86
N ALA A 132 0.55 6.85 -11.74
CA ALA A 132 0.00 6.83 -13.09
C ALA A 132 -1.48 6.43 -13.16
N ASN A 133 -2.02 5.80 -12.10
CA ASN A 133 -3.38 5.25 -12.12
C ASN A 133 -4.33 5.89 -11.09
N ALA A 134 -3.78 6.54 -10.06
CA ALA A 134 -4.55 7.17 -8.99
C ALA A 134 -5.16 8.52 -9.41
N LYS A 135 -6.31 8.49 -10.09
CA LYS A 135 -6.94 9.69 -10.70
C LYS A 135 -7.48 10.69 -9.68
N CYS A 136 -7.86 10.23 -8.50
CA CYS A 136 -8.41 11.05 -7.42
C CYS A 136 -7.36 11.42 -6.36
N LEU A 137 -6.08 11.09 -6.59
CA LEU A 137 -5.03 11.30 -5.63
C LEU A 137 -4.85 12.79 -5.36
N LYS A 138 -4.94 13.19 -4.10
CA LYS A 138 -4.74 14.58 -3.64
C LYS A 138 -3.34 14.77 -3.08
N THR A 139 -2.85 13.74 -2.40
CA THR A 139 -1.57 13.80 -1.70
C THR A 139 -0.83 12.46 -1.80
N ALA A 140 0.44 12.53 -2.19
CA ALA A 140 1.42 11.47 -2.01
C ALA A 140 2.47 11.95 -1.01
N VAL A 141 2.68 11.22 0.08
CA VAL A 141 3.70 11.51 1.09
C VAL A 141 4.75 10.43 1.05
N ILE A 142 6.02 10.81 0.89
CA ILE A 142 7.13 9.86 0.86
C ILE A 142 8.18 10.28 1.88
N SER A 143 8.49 9.41 2.83
CA SER A 143 9.69 9.51 3.67
C SER A 143 10.74 8.56 3.13
N LEU A 144 12.00 8.97 3.05
CA LEU A 144 13.09 8.16 2.51
C LEU A 144 13.82 7.41 3.63
N MET A 145 14.36 6.23 3.33
CA MET A 145 15.29 5.57 4.25
C MET A 145 16.55 6.41 4.46
N ARG A 146 17.03 6.49 5.71
CA ARG A 146 18.26 7.24 6.02
C ARG A 146 19.51 6.61 5.40
N THR A 147 19.46 5.32 5.07
CA THR A 147 20.54 4.58 4.40
C THR A 147 20.57 4.83 2.90
N THR A 148 19.51 5.42 2.32
CA THR A 148 19.44 5.73 0.90
C THR A 148 20.59 6.66 0.48
N PRO A 149 21.44 6.23 -0.47
CA PRO A 149 22.47 7.10 -1.03
C PRO A 149 21.85 8.30 -1.74
N ASP A 150 22.43 9.48 -1.55
CA ASP A 150 22.07 10.71 -2.28
C ASP A 150 20.56 11.06 -2.22
N LEU A 151 20.02 11.18 -1.00
CA LEU A 151 18.62 11.54 -0.72
C LEU A 151 18.09 12.66 -1.60
N GLU A 152 18.85 13.75 -1.79
CA GLU A 152 18.45 14.88 -2.63
C GLU A 152 18.22 14.48 -4.09
N MET A 153 19.11 13.66 -4.66
CA MET A 153 18.99 13.18 -6.04
C MET A 153 17.74 12.30 -6.20
N MET A 154 17.47 11.44 -5.22
CA MET A 154 16.26 10.62 -5.22
C MET A 154 15.00 11.49 -5.12
N MET A 155 14.97 12.49 -4.23
CA MET A 155 13.83 13.40 -4.12
C MET A 155 13.55 14.13 -5.44
N GLU A 156 14.58 14.59 -6.16
CA GLU A 156 14.40 15.20 -7.48
C GLU A 156 13.86 14.20 -8.50
N ALA A 157 14.41 12.97 -8.55
CA ALA A 157 13.90 11.93 -9.44
C ALA A 157 12.42 11.59 -9.15
N LEU A 158 12.02 11.56 -7.89
CA LEU A 158 10.64 11.31 -7.47
C LEU A 158 9.69 12.45 -7.87
N LYS A 159 10.14 13.71 -7.86
CA LYS A 159 9.36 14.87 -8.32
C LYS A 159 9.03 14.78 -9.81
N ASP A 160 9.96 14.26 -10.59
CA ASP A 160 9.86 14.10 -12.05
C ASP A 160 8.93 12.96 -12.48
N ILE A 161 8.51 12.07 -11.57
CA ILE A 161 7.54 11.02 -11.89
C ILE A 161 6.20 11.64 -12.29
N PRO A 162 5.68 11.34 -13.51
CA PRO A 162 4.38 11.83 -13.93
C PRO A 162 3.25 11.33 -13.03
N ARG A 163 2.30 12.22 -12.74
CA ARG A 163 1.11 11.92 -11.94
C ARG A 163 -0.14 12.12 -12.80
N VAL A 164 -1.05 11.15 -12.80
CA VAL A 164 -2.29 11.24 -13.58
C VAL A 164 -3.28 12.24 -12.97
N SER A 165 -3.29 12.36 -11.65
CA SER A 165 -4.04 13.40 -10.95
C SER A 165 -3.28 14.72 -10.98
N THR A 166 -3.88 15.74 -11.59
CA THR A 166 -3.35 17.11 -11.63
C THR A 166 -3.48 17.82 -10.28
N GLU A 167 -4.34 17.33 -9.39
CA GLU A 167 -4.50 17.87 -8.03
C GLU A 167 -3.49 17.30 -7.05
N SER A 168 -2.82 16.18 -7.42
CA SER A 168 -1.91 15.47 -6.53
C SER A 168 -0.67 16.28 -6.19
N LYS A 169 -0.47 16.54 -4.90
CA LYS A 169 0.76 17.09 -4.33
C LYS A 169 1.67 15.96 -3.87
N LEU A 170 2.92 15.99 -4.30
CA LEU A 170 3.98 15.14 -3.74
C LEU A 170 4.64 15.90 -2.59
N MET A 171 4.72 15.29 -1.41
CA MET A 171 5.35 15.84 -0.22
C MET A 171 6.38 14.84 0.31
N PHE A 172 7.42 15.37 0.94
CA PHE A 172 8.46 14.57 1.56
C PHE A 172 8.46 14.79 3.08
N GLU A 173 8.57 13.70 3.83
CA GLU A 173 8.74 13.71 5.29
C GLU A 173 10.18 13.34 5.64
N THR A 174 10.86 14.25 6.35
CA THR A 174 12.27 14.16 6.79
C THR A 174 12.39 13.73 8.25
#